data_AF-A0AAX0HD16-F1
#
_entry.id   AF-A0AAX0HD16-F1
#
_cell.length_a   1.000
_cell.length_b   1.000
_cell.length_c   1.000
_cell.angle_alpha   90.00
_cell.angle_beta   90.00
_cell.angle_gamma   90.00
#
_symmetry.space_group_name_H-M   'P 1'
#
loop_
_entity.id
_entity.type
_entity.pdbx_description
1 polymer ?
#
loop_
_entity_poly.entity_id
_entity_poly.type
_entity_poly.pdbx_seq_one_letter_code
_entity_poly.pdbx_strand_id
1 'polypeptide(L)'
;MHTSHKKTSDFEKVVENIKFANDYRKEQNLKVDLGSQFVLLPENKNSLINAVKTMKECGVDYISIKPFVLQNENQLYKNNSKFEIDQLETMISEAKNYEDDDFKVIFRQNAFSKYGQRDYSHCYGCSFITVLNSAGDLASCLPYWDKKEFVYGNINEQSFGEIWKSDRRRIVKHLLENKLNAKQCPPNCRPNSINEFLNEILNPDVKHINFI
;
A
#
# COMPACT_ATOMS: atom_id res chain seq x y z
N MET A 1 0.21 -16.01 31.02
CA MET A 1 -0.19 -14.72 31.61
C MET A 1 -0.21 -13.69 30.49
N HIS A 2 -1.39 -13.41 29.93
CA HIS A 2 -1.56 -12.35 28.94
C HIS A 2 -1.67 -11.03 29.69
N THR A 3 -0.62 -10.21 29.65
CA THR A 3 -0.70 -8.82 30.11
C THR A 3 -1.64 -8.05 29.20
N SER A 4 -2.83 -7.74 29.72
CA SER A 4 -3.75 -6.78 29.11
C SER A 4 -3.13 -5.39 29.21
N HIS A 5 -2.35 -5.00 28.21
CA HIS A 5 -2.04 -3.59 28.01
C HIS A 5 -3.36 -2.85 27.82
N LYS A 6 -3.58 -1.79 28.61
CA LYS A 6 -4.73 -0.87 28.49
C LYS A 6 -4.86 -0.43 27.02
N LYS A 7 -5.81 -1.04 26.30
CA LYS A 7 -6.09 -0.79 24.88
C LYS A 7 -6.44 0.67 24.56
N THR A 8 -6.78 1.46 25.58
CA THR A 8 -7.13 2.87 25.48
C THR A 8 -5.95 3.81 25.22
N SER A 9 -4.68 3.45 25.53
CA SER A 9 -3.59 4.44 25.45
C SER A 9 -2.98 4.68 24.07
N ASP A 10 -3.01 3.70 23.16
CA ASP A 10 -2.20 3.82 21.93
C ASP A 10 -2.92 4.64 20.84
N PHE A 11 -4.25 4.59 20.79
CA PHE A 11 -5.03 5.47 19.93
C PHE A 11 -4.90 6.94 20.37
N GLU A 12 -5.01 7.20 21.67
CA GLU A 12 -4.84 8.54 22.25
C GLU A 12 -3.46 9.12 21.93
N LYS A 13 -2.39 8.33 22.13
CA LYS A 13 -1.02 8.73 21.73
C LYS A 13 -0.91 9.06 20.25
N VAL A 14 -1.52 8.26 19.36
CA VAL A 14 -1.50 8.55 17.91
C VAL A 14 -2.20 9.88 17.61
N VAL A 15 -3.37 10.12 18.23
CA VAL A 15 -4.12 11.37 18.11
C VAL A 15 -3.29 12.55 18.61
N GLU A 16 -2.66 12.44 19.77
CA GLU A 16 -1.79 13.48 20.35
C GLU A 16 -0.58 13.77 19.46
N ASN A 17 0.07 12.74 18.92
CA ASN A 17 1.20 12.90 18.01
C ASN A 17 0.81 13.60 16.70
N ILE A 18 -0.37 13.32 16.15
CA ILE A 18 -0.86 13.99 14.94
C ILE A 18 -1.15 15.47 15.24
N LYS A 19 -1.81 15.78 16.36
CA LYS A 19 -2.06 17.16 16.78
C LYS A 19 -0.75 17.92 16.95
N PHE A 20 0.21 17.34 17.67
CA PHE A 20 1.55 17.90 17.82
C PHE A 20 2.23 18.17 16.47
N ALA A 21 2.17 17.20 15.53
CA ALA A 21 2.76 17.38 14.20
C ALA A 21 2.08 18.50 13.39
N ASN A 22 0.75 18.65 13.52
CA ASN A 22 0.00 19.72 12.86
C ASN A 22 0.33 21.10 13.46
N ASP A 23 0.42 21.20 14.79
CA ASP A 23 0.79 22.43 15.49
C ASP A 23 2.21 22.85 15.10
N TYR A 24 3.17 21.92 15.16
CA TYR A 24 4.55 22.17 14.73
C TYR A 24 4.63 22.60 13.26
N ARG A 25 3.88 21.94 12.38
CA ARG A 25 3.80 22.30 10.95
C ARG A 25 3.35 23.75 10.77
N LYS A 26 2.33 24.19 11.51
CA LYS A 26 1.78 25.56 11.45
C LYS A 26 2.76 26.57 12.02
N GLU A 27 3.31 26.32 13.20
CA GLU A 27 4.31 27.18 13.86
C GLU A 27 5.54 27.42 12.99
N GLN A 28 5.99 26.39 12.28
CA GLN A 28 7.15 26.45 11.40
C GLN A 28 6.82 26.81 9.94
N ASN A 29 5.54 27.07 9.62
CA ASN A 29 5.05 27.38 8.27
C ASN A 29 5.52 26.37 7.20
N LEU A 30 5.49 25.07 7.53
CA LEU A 30 5.98 24.01 6.66
C LEU A 30 4.94 23.64 5.59
N LYS A 31 5.37 23.57 4.33
CA LYS A 31 4.54 23.13 3.19
C LYS A 31 4.60 21.62 3.05
N VAL A 32 4.00 20.90 3.99
CA VAL A 32 3.97 19.43 4.03
C VAL A 32 2.56 18.92 4.30
N ASP A 33 2.19 17.82 3.66
CA ASP A 33 0.92 17.15 3.92
C ASP A 33 1.06 16.12 5.07
N LEU A 34 0.12 16.15 5.99
CA LEU A 34 -0.14 15.17 7.03
C LEU A 34 -1.28 14.25 6.59
N GLY A 35 -0.94 12.99 6.32
CA GLY A 35 -1.90 11.97 5.91
C GLY A 35 -2.14 10.92 6.99
N SER A 36 -3.37 10.43 7.08
CA SER A 36 -3.73 9.25 7.88
C SER A 36 -4.23 8.10 7.00
N GLN A 37 -4.16 6.86 7.50
CA GLN A 37 -4.65 5.68 6.78
C GLN A 37 -5.56 4.84 7.66
N PHE A 38 -6.72 4.47 7.13
CA PHE A 38 -7.68 3.59 7.78
C PHE A 38 -7.75 2.27 7.02
N VAL A 39 -7.28 1.19 7.64
CA VAL A 39 -7.47 -0.17 7.13
C VAL A 39 -8.89 -0.59 7.47
N LEU A 40 -9.76 -0.66 6.48
CA LEU A 40 -11.15 -1.06 6.65
C LEU A 40 -11.23 -2.57 6.87
N LEU A 41 -11.86 -2.94 7.98
CA LEU A 41 -12.06 -4.31 8.44
C LEU A 41 -13.52 -4.50 8.86
N PRO A 42 -14.10 -5.71 8.73
CA PRO A 42 -15.47 -5.99 9.17
C PRO A 42 -15.74 -5.55 10.62
N GLU A 43 -14.72 -5.67 11.48
CA GLU A 43 -14.75 -5.38 12.90
C GLU A 43 -14.70 -3.88 13.22
N ASN A 44 -14.15 -3.05 12.33
CA ASN A 44 -13.98 -1.60 12.56
C ASN A 44 -14.81 -0.71 11.63
N LYS A 45 -15.54 -1.29 10.65
CA LYS A 45 -16.29 -0.53 9.65
C LYS A 45 -17.27 0.47 10.28
N ASN A 46 -17.94 0.08 11.36
CA ASN A 46 -18.89 0.94 12.07
C ASN A 46 -18.23 2.13 12.79
N SER A 47 -16.90 2.13 12.91
CA SER A 47 -16.13 3.24 13.51
C SER A 47 -15.56 4.19 12.45
N LEU A 48 -15.78 3.95 11.15
CA LEU A 48 -15.18 4.74 10.08
C LEU A 48 -15.53 6.23 10.19
N ILE A 49 -16.81 6.56 10.38
CA ILE A 49 -17.26 7.95 10.44
C ILE A 49 -16.64 8.69 11.63
N ASN A 50 -16.55 8.02 12.78
CA ASN A 50 -15.88 8.58 13.95
C ASN A 50 -14.37 8.78 13.69
N ALA A 51 -13.71 7.83 13.03
CA ALA A 51 -12.30 7.98 12.66
C ALA A 51 -12.08 9.15 11.69
N VAL A 52 -12.95 9.34 10.70
CA VAL A 52 -12.89 10.48 9.76
C VAL A 52 -13.01 11.80 10.52
N LYS A 53 -14.01 11.93 11.41
CA LYS A 53 -14.18 13.12 12.26
C LYS A 53 -12.95 13.37 13.13
N THR A 54 -12.48 12.37 13.86
CA THR A 54 -11.31 12.52 14.73
C THR A 54 -10.07 12.95 13.95
N MET A 55 -9.80 12.33 12.79
CA MET A 55 -8.63 12.70 11.99
C MET A 55 -8.74 14.12 11.44
N LYS A 56 -9.92 14.53 10.97
CA LYS A 56 -10.20 15.91 10.56
C LYS A 56 -9.95 16.91 11.71
N GLU A 57 -10.47 16.62 12.90
CA GLU A 57 -10.25 17.44 14.10
C GLU A 57 -8.77 17.52 14.51
N CYS A 58 -7.98 16.49 14.24
CA CYS A 58 -6.53 16.53 14.47
C CYS A 58 -5.78 17.40 13.44
N GLY A 59 -6.42 17.74 12.32
CA GLY A 59 -5.88 18.58 11.26
C GLY A 59 -4.93 17.86 10.32
N VAL A 60 -5.18 16.58 10.03
CA VAL A 60 -4.60 15.92 8.85
C VAL A 60 -5.24 16.50 7.58
N ASP A 61 -4.54 16.49 6.45
CA ASP A 61 -5.09 16.97 5.17
C ASP A 61 -5.88 15.86 4.45
N TYR A 62 -5.61 14.60 4.78
CA TYR A 62 -6.43 13.49 4.28
C TYR A 62 -6.45 12.25 5.17
N ILE A 63 -7.51 11.46 4.99
CA ILE A 63 -7.61 10.07 5.44
C ILE A 63 -7.78 9.15 4.25
N SER A 64 -6.88 8.16 4.10
CA SER A 64 -6.98 7.16 3.04
C SER A 64 -7.58 5.85 3.55
N ILE A 65 -8.72 5.48 3.00
CA ILE A 65 -9.44 4.25 3.34
C ILE A 65 -8.99 3.14 2.37
N LYS A 66 -8.45 2.06 2.92
CA LYS A 66 -7.87 0.95 2.13
C LYS A 66 -8.31 -0.41 2.69
N PRO A 67 -8.39 -1.46 1.86
CA PRO A 67 -8.68 -2.80 2.37
C PRO A 67 -7.47 -3.35 3.13
N PHE A 68 -7.73 -4.32 4.01
CA PHE A 68 -6.68 -5.20 4.51
C PHE A 68 -6.16 -6.08 3.37
N VAL A 69 -4.84 -6.31 3.36
CA VAL A 69 -4.18 -7.17 2.37
C VAL A 69 -3.34 -8.16 3.15
N LEU A 70 -3.68 -9.44 3.02
CA LEU A 70 -2.83 -10.53 3.49
C LEU A 70 -1.65 -10.66 2.52
N GLN A 71 -0.46 -10.26 2.95
CA GLN A 71 0.76 -10.22 2.16
C GLN A 71 1.61 -11.48 2.34
N ASN A 72 1.55 -12.13 3.50
CA ASN A 72 2.25 -13.39 3.77
C ASN A 72 1.46 -14.28 4.73
N GLU A 73 1.76 -15.57 4.72
CA GLU A 73 1.08 -16.59 5.53
C GLU A 73 1.39 -16.52 7.03
N ASN A 74 2.48 -15.83 7.39
CA ASN A 74 2.94 -15.65 8.76
C ASN A 74 2.20 -14.51 9.49
N GLN A 75 1.37 -13.73 8.80
CA GLN A 75 0.55 -12.71 9.46
C GLN A 75 -0.48 -13.37 10.39
N LEU A 76 -0.51 -12.89 11.63
CA LEU A 76 -1.39 -13.41 12.69
C LEU A 76 -2.87 -13.18 12.37
N TYR A 77 -3.21 -11.99 11.85
CA TYR A 77 -4.57 -11.67 11.47
C TYR A 77 -4.87 -12.24 10.09
N LYS A 78 -5.86 -13.14 10.03
CA LYS A 78 -6.37 -13.73 8.79
C LYS A 78 -7.80 -13.26 8.59
N ASN A 79 -8.02 -12.48 7.55
CA ASN A 79 -9.35 -12.08 7.13
C ASN A 79 -9.54 -12.44 5.67
N ASN A 80 -10.50 -13.33 5.43
CA ASN A 80 -10.87 -13.80 4.09
C ASN A 80 -12.11 -13.09 3.56
N SER A 81 -12.75 -12.23 4.36
CA SER A 81 -13.92 -11.47 3.97
C SER A 81 -13.52 -10.34 3.04
N LYS A 82 -13.99 -10.40 1.80
CA LYS A 82 -13.96 -9.28 0.87
C LYS A 82 -15.15 -8.37 1.17
N PHE A 83 -14.93 -7.07 1.08
CA PHE A 83 -16.03 -6.13 1.04
C PHE A 83 -16.57 -6.04 -0.38
N GLU A 84 -17.87 -6.27 -0.54
CA GLU A 84 -18.57 -5.88 -1.75
C GLU A 84 -18.69 -4.35 -1.76
N ILE A 85 -18.34 -3.71 -2.88
CA ILE A 85 -18.33 -2.24 -3.00
C ILE A 85 -19.70 -1.65 -2.67
N ASP A 86 -20.77 -2.29 -3.13
CA ASP A 86 -22.15 -1.85 -2.93
C ASP A 86 -22.51 -1.76 -1.43
N GLN A 87 -21.89 -2.59 -0.59
CA GLN A 87 -22.07 -2.56 0.86
C GLN A 87 -21.34 -1.39 1.53
N LEU A 88 -20.39 -0.77 0.83
CA LEU A 88 -19.59 0.34 1.32
C LEU A 88 -20.11 1.69 0.82
N GLU A 89 -20.86 1.73 -0.29
CA GLU A 89 -21.23 2.96 -0.99
C GLU A 89 -21.85 4.02 -0.06
N THR A 90 -22.88 3.64 0.72
CA THR A 90 -23.55 4.57 1.64
C THR A 90 -22.59 5.13 2.69
N MET A 91 -21.77 4.27 3.29
CA MET A 91 -20.83 4.65 4.33
C MET A 91 -19.67 5.51 3.79
N ILE A 92 -19.20 5.24 2.58
CA ILE A 92 -18.18 6.06 1.93
C ILE A 92 -18.75 7.42 1.51
N SER A 93 -20.00 7.46 1.03
CA SER A 93 -20.68 8.71 0.71
C SER A 93 -20.85 9.57 1.96
N GLU A 94 -21.27 8.97 3.08
CA GLU A 94 -21.33 9.66 4.38
C GLU A 94 -19.96 10.17 4.83
N ALA A 95 -18.90 9.37 4.70
CA ALA A 95 -17.54 9.79 5.03
C ALA A 95 -17.09 11.00 4.19
N LYS A 96 -17.42 11.02 2.89
CA LYS A 96 -17.09 12.13 1.99
C LYS A 96 -17.81 13.44 2.30
N ASN A 97 -18.94 13.40 3.00
CA ASN A 97 -19.62 14.64 3.45
C ASN A 97 -18.79 15.45 4.46
N TYR A 98 -17.70 14.88 4.99
CA TYR A 98 -16.77 15.59 5.87
C TYR A 98 -15.62 16.29 5.12
N GLU A 99 -15.50 16.11 3.81
CA GLU A 99 -14.48 16.82 3.01
C GLU A 99 -14.73 18.33 2.99
N ASP A 100 -13.66 19.11 2.93
CA ASP A 100 -13.66 20.54 2.67
C ASP A 100 -12.38 20.93 1.91
N ASP A 101 -12.06 22.23 1.86
CA ASP A 101 -10.88 22.73 1.14
C ASP A 101 -9.56 22.24 1.75
N ASP A 102 -9.55 21.94 3.05
CA ASP A 102 -8.36 21.57 3.83
C ASP A 102 -8.30 20.07 4.17
N PHE A 103 -9.39 19.32 3.98
CA PHE A 103 -9.47 17.90 4.34
C PHE A 103 -10.14 17.03 3.26
N LYS A 104 -9.48 15.91 2.90
CA LYS A 104 -9.97 14.95 1.90
C LYS A 104 -10.13 13.52 2.44
N VAL A 105 -11.12 12.79 1.93
CA VAL A 105 -11.42 11.39 2.22
C VAL A 105 -11.13 10.53 0.99
N ILE A 106 -9.94 9.92 0.98
CA ILE A 106 -9.44 9.16 -0.16
C ILE A 106 -9.84 7.69 -0.02
N PHE A 107 -10.99 7.32 -0.59
CA PHE A 107 -11.36 5.92 -0.75
C PHE A 107 -10.60 5.27 -1.90
N ARG A 108 -9.76 4.25 -1.61
CA ARG A 108 -8.97 3.54 -2.62
C ARG A 108 -9.82 2.52 -3.39
N GLN A 109 -10.83 2.99 -4.12
CA GLN A 109 -11.82 2.16 -4.80
C GLN A 109 -11.21 1.02 -5.62
N ASN A 110 -10.19 1.30 -6.42
CA ASN A 110 -9.50 0.27 -7.23
C ASN A 110 -8.90 -0.87 -6.40
N ALA A 111 -8.43 -0.59 -5.18
CA ALA A 111 -7.90 -1.62 -4.29
C ALA A 111 -9.01 -2.54 -3.76
N PHE A 112 -10.26 -2.09 -3.72
CA PHE A 112 -11.41 -2.91 -3.35
C PHE A 112 -11.99 -3.63 -4.58
N SER A 113 -12.25 -2.92 -5.68
CA SER A 113 -12.92 -3.48 -6.87
C SER A 113 -12.05 -4.46 -7.65
N LYS A 114 -10.74 -4.19 -7.78
CA LYS A 114 -9.78 -5.06 -8.47
C LYS A 114 -9.05 -6.01 -7.50
N TYR A 115 -9.63 -6.30 -6.33
CA TYR A 115 -8.94 -7.06 -5.29
C TYR A 115 -8.55 -8.47 -5.76
N GLY A 116 -7.26 -8.66 -6.02
CA GLY A 116 -6.69 -9.91 -6.52
C GLY A 116 -6.92 -10.17 -8.02
N GLN A 117 -7.59 -9.26 -8.73
CA GLN A 117 -7.78 -9.36 -10.18
C GLN A 117 -6.49 -8.94 -10.91
N ARG A 118 -6.09 -9.72 -11.92
CA ARG A 118 -4.91 -9.45 -12.74
C ARG A 118 -5.10 -9.96 -14.16
N ASP A 119 -4.92 -9.05 -15.10
CA ASP A 119 -4.93 -9.36 -16.54
C ASP A 119 -3.52 -9.56 -17.10
N TYR A 120 -2.52 -9.67 -16.22
CA TYR A 120 -1.13 -9.93 -16.55
C TYR A 120 -0.58 -11.13 -15.75
N SER A 121 0.35 -11.87 -16.35
CA SER A 121 0.99 -13.04 -15.73
C SER A 121 2.43 -12.79 -15.29
N HIS A 122 3.04 -11.70 -15.74
CA HIS A 122 4.46 -11.41 -15.54
C HIS A 122 4.66 -10.11 -14.76
N CYS A 123 5.71 -10.02 -13.94
CA CYS A 123 5.99 -8.84 -13.14
C CYS A 123 7.14 -8.01 -13.74
N TYR A 124 6.78 -6.98 -14.50
CA TYR A 124 7.73 -6.03 -15.10
C TYR A 124 8.02 -4.83 -14.17
N GLY A 125 7.08 -4.51 -13.28
CA GLY A 125 7.09 -3.32 -12.45
C GLY A 125 8.17 -3.28 -11.38
N CYS A 126 8.75 -4.42 -10.99
CA CYS A 126 9.91 -4.47 -10.08
C CYS A 126 11.18 -3.87 -10.71
N SER A 127 11.18 -3.55 -12.00
CA SER A 127 12.23 -2.73 -12.63
C SER A 127 12.16 -1.25 -12.21
N PHE A 128 11.01 -0.80 -11.69
CA PHE A 128 10.74 0.61 -11.35
C PHE A 128 10.53 0.84 -9.85
N ILE A 129 10.24 -0.22 -9.09
CA ILE A 129 10.03 -0.18 -7.65
C ILE A 129 10.79 -1.34 -7.01
N THR A 130 11.44 -1.09 -5.88
CA THR A 130 12.14 -2.07 -5.06
C THR A 130 11.87 -1.79 -3.58
N VAL A 131 12.21 -2.73 -2.70
CA VAL A 131 12.10 -2.57 -1.25
C VAL A 131 13.45 -2.74 -0.61
N LEU A 132 13.73 -1.90 0.38
CA LEU A 132 14.88 -2.02 1.27
C LEU A 132 14.35 -2.35 2.66
N ASN A 133 14.79 -3.46 3.24
CA ASN A 133 14.42 -3.84 4.61
C ASN A 133 15.42 -3.27 5.64
N SER A 134 15.11 -3.39 6.94
CA SER A 134 15.96 -2.89 8.02
C SER A 134 17.26 -3.67 8.23
N ALA A 135 17.38 -4.87 7.64
CA ALA A 135 18.63 -5.63 7.61
C ALA A 135 19.57 -5.17 6.48
N GLY A 136 19.12 -4.25 5.62
CA GLY A 136 19.87 -3.74 4.49
C GLY A 136 19.64 -4.51 3.18
N ASP A 137 18.77 -5.52 3.16
CA ASP A 137 18.52 -6.27 1.93
C ASP A 137 17.67 -5.43 0.97
N LEU A 138 18.18 -5.29 -0.25
CA LEU A 138 17.44 -4.74 -1.37
C LEU A 138 16.77 -5.90 -2.12
N ALA A 139 15.44 -5.96 -2.10
CA ALA A 139 14.66 -7.04 -2.68
C ALA A 139 13.62 -6.55 -3.69
N SER A 140 13.06 -7.48 -4.46
CA SER A 140 12.12 -7.12 -5.52
C SER A 140 10.81 -6.51 -5.03
N CYS A 141 10.21 -7.07 -3.98
CA CYS A 141 8.93 -6.60 -3.45
C CYS A 141 8.67 -7.12 -2.03
N LEU A 142 7.74 -6.48 -1.33
CA LEU A 142 7.44 -6.77 0.07
C LEU A 142 7.01 -8.23 0.34
N PRO A 143 6.14 -8.88 -0.46
CA PRO A 143 5.75 -10.28 -0.21
C PRO A 143 6.87 -11.32 -0.32
N TYR A 144 7.98 -10.97 -0.97
CA TYR A 144 9.09 -11.89 -1.25
C TYR A 144 10.42 -11.38 -0.69
N TRP A 145 10.41 -10.33 0.12
CA TRP A 145 11.60 -9.67 0.64
C TRP A 145 12.50 -10.56 1.52
N ASP A 146 11.94 -11.63 2.08
CA ASP A 146 12.58 -12.61 2.97
C ASP A 146 13.00 -13.88 2.22
N LYS A 147 12.63 -13.98 0.95
CA LYS A 147 13.01 -15.09 0.07
C LYS A 147 14.28 -14.72 -0.66
N LYS A 148 15.39 -15.40 -0.33
CA LYS A 148 16.72 -15.15 -0.92
C LYS A 148 16.69 -15.07 -2.45
N GLU A 149 15.87 -15.88 -3.11
CA GLU A 149 15.73 -15.91 -4.56
C GLU A 149 15.23 -14.58 -5.17
N PHE A 150 14.58 -13.71 -4.38
CA PHE A 150 14.06 -12.40 -4.78
C PHE A 150 14.90 -11.21 -4.25
N VAL A 151 15.99 -11.48 -3.52
CA VAL A 151 16.92 -10.46 -3.01
C VAL A 151 18.01 -10.15 -4.05
N TYR A 152 18.23 -8.86 -4.29
CA TYR A 152 19.23 -8.33 -5.22
C TYR A 152 20.63 -8.23 -4.59
N GLY A 153 20.71 -7.86 -3.31
CA GLY A 153 21.95 -7.67 -2.56
C GLY A 153 21.70 -6.95 -1.23
N ASN A 154 22.75 -6.62 -0.48
CA ASN A 154 22.66 -5.95 0.82
C ASN A 154 23.48 -4.65 0.82
N ILE A 155 22.87 -3.53 1.23
CA ILE A 155 23.49 -2.20 1.18
C ILE A 155 24.65 -2.02 2.18
N ASN A 156 24.78 -2.92 3.17
CA ASN A 156 25.91 -2.92 4.09
C ASN A 156 27.17 -3.55 3.47
N GLU A 157 27.01 -4.29 2.37
CA GLU A 157 28.10 -4.97 1.65
C GLU A 157 28.46 -4.26 0.34
N GLN A 158 27.47 -3.63 -0.30
CA GLN A 158 27.60 -3.02 -1.63
C GLN A 158 26.79 -1.72 -1.70
N SER A 159 27.22 -0.76 -2.52
CA SER A 159 26.38 0.41 -2.80
C SER A 159 25.11 0.02 -3.55
N PHE A 160 24.05 0.82 -3.41
CA PHE A 160 22.82 0.62 -4.18
C PHE A 160 23.09 0.50 -5.69
N GLY A 161 24.01 1.32 -6.23
CA GLY A 161 24.35 1.32 -7.64
C GLY A 161 24.98 0.01 -8.12
N GLU A 162 25.84 -0.60 -7.30
CA GLU A 162 26.44 -1.91 -7.57
C GLU A 162 25.38 -3.01 -7.54
N ILE A 163 24.52 -3.03 -6.52
CA ILE A 163 23.42 -3.99 -6.42
C ILE A 163 22.48 -3.85 -7.62
N TRP A 164 22.12 -2.63 -7.99
CA TRP A 164 21.16 -2.35 -9.07
C TRP A 164 21.69 -2.68 -10.47
N LYS A 165 23.01 -2.69 -10.66
CA LYS A 165 23.67 -3.07 -11.92
C LYS A 165 24.19 -4.51 -11.93
N SER A 166 24.03 -5.23 -10.82
CA SER A 166 24.57 -6.58 -10.63
C SER A 166 23.92 -7.63 -11.54
N ASP A 167 24.69 -8.70 -11.80
CA ASP A 167 24.17 -9.91 -12.43
C ASP A 167 23.09 -10.58 -11.58
N ARG A 168 23.20 -10.47 -10.25
CA ARG A 168 22.19 -10.97 -9.31
C ARG A 168 20.83 -10.34 -9.60
N ARG A 169 20.74 -9.02 -9.75
CA ARG A 169 19.49 -8.35 -10.12
C ARG A 169 18.98 -8.81 -11.50
N ARG A 170 19.87 -9.04 -12.47
CA ARG A 170 19.46 -9.55 -13.80
C ARG A 170 18.80 -10.93 -13.70
N ILE A 171 19.33 -11.82 -12.86
CA ILE A 171 18.75 -13.15 -12.60
C ILE A 171 17.37 -13.02 -11.96
N VAL A 172 17.24 -12.19 -10.92
CA VAL A 172 15.94 -11.99 -10.24
C VAL A 172 14.92 -11.32 -11.17
N LYS A 173 15.34 -10.35 -12.00
CA LYS A 173 14.48 -9.77 -13.04
C LYS A 173 13.97 -10.83 -14.01
N HIS A 174 14.84 -11.71 -14.49
CA HIS A 174 14.44 -12.80 -15.36
C HIS A 174 13.41 -13.74 -14.69
N LEU A 175 13.62 -14.07 -13.40
CA LEU A 175 12.66 -14.85 -12.60
C LEU A 175 11.28 -14.16 -12.56
N LEU A 176 11.25 -12.87 -12.23
CA LEU A 176 10.00 -12.08 -12.10
C LEU A 176 9.24 -11.95 -13.42
N GLU A 177 9.95 -11.80 -14.52
CA GLU A 177 9.36 -11.54 -15.85
C GLU A 177 9.01 -12.81 -16.60
N ASN A 178 9.63 -13.95 -16.30
CA ASN A 178 9.50 -15.16 -17.14
C ASN A 178 9.04 -16.41 -16.38
N LYS A 179 9.22 -16.46 -15.06
CA LYS A 179 8.97 -17.68 -14.27
C LYS A 179 7.92 -17.49 -13.19
N LEU A 180 7.89 -16.33 -12.55
CA LEU A 180 6.86 -15.98 -11.58
C LEU A 180 5.50 -15.90 -12.28
N ASN A 181 4.49 -16.57 -11.72
CA ASN A 181 3.10 -16.35 -12.10
C ASN A 181 2.50 -15.24 -11.22
N ALA A 182 2.40 -14.03 -11.77
CA ALA A 182 1.85 -12.88 -11.07
C ALA A 182 0.41 -13.11 -10.59
N LYS A 183 -0.37 -13.98 -11.25
CA LYS A 183 -1.75 -14.32 -10.80
C LYS A 183 -1.77 -15.01 -9.44
N GLN A 184 -0.66 -15.61 -9.01
CA GLN A 184 -0.51 -16.26 -7.69
C GLN A 184 0.08 -15.34 -6.62
N CYS A 185 0.46 -14.09 -6.96
CA CYS A 185 0.96 -13.14 -5.98
C CYS A 185 -0.16 -12.67 -5.03
N PRO A 186 0.17 -12.19 -3.81
CA PRO A 186 -0.82 -11.61 -2.90
C PRO A 186 -1.64 -10.49 -3.55
N PRO A 187 -2.92 -10.33 -3.19
CA PRO A 187 -3.80 -9.31 -3.78
C PRO A 187 -3.25 -7.89 -3.55
N ASN A 188 -3.58 -6.94 -4.42
CA ASN A 188 -3.16 -5.53 -4.30
C ASN A 188 -1.65 -5.33 -4.14
N CYS A 189 -0.87 -5.79 -5.11
CA CYS A 189 0.57 -5.56 -5.11
C CYS A 189 0.92 -4.10 -5.45
N ARG A 190 1.99 -3.57 -4.84
CA ARG A 190 2.48 -2.21 -5.12
C ARG A 190 2.77 -1.93 -6.60
N PRO A 191 3.38 -2.85 -7.38
CA PRO A 191 3.63 -2.61 -8.80
C PRO A 191 2.41 -2.88 -9.71
N ASN A 192 1.20 -3.10 -9.17
CA ASN A 192 0.06 -3.54 -9.99
C ASN A 192 -0.21 -2.64 -11.20
N SER A 193 -0.38 -1.34 -10.97
CA SER A 193 -0.69 -0.39 -12.05
C SER A 193 0.45 -0.24 -13.07
N ILE A 194 1.71 -0.42 -12.62
CA ILE A 194 2.86 -0.44 -13.53
C ILE A 194 2.81 -1.71 -14.38
N ASN A 195 2.48 -2.85 -13.78
CA ASN A 195 2.34 -4.12 -14.52
C ASN A 195 1.17 -4.09 -15.50
N GLU A 196 0.01 -3.55 -15.12
CA GLU A 196 -1.13 -3.37 -16.04
C GLU A 196 -0.68 -2.57 -17.27
N PHE A 197 -0.09 -1.40 -17.06
CA PHE A 197 0.40 -0.53 -18.13
C PHE A 197 1.49 -1.18 -18.99
N LEU A 198 2.50 -1.82 -18.38
CA LEU A 198 3.57 -2.48 -19.13
C LEU A 198 3.08 -3.72 -19.87
N ASN A 199 2.08 -4.44 -19.33
CA ASN A 199 1.49 -5.57 -20.02
C ASN A 199 0.75 -5.13 -21.29
N GLU A 200 0.01 -4.02 -21.24
CA GLU A 200 -0.64 -3.43 -22.41
C GLU A 200 0.39 -3.04 -23.49
N ILE A 201 1.53 -2.47 -23.11
CA ILE A 201 2.59 -2.09 -24.06
C ILE A 201 3.30 -3.31 -24.66
N LEU A 202 3.63 -4.30 -23.83
CA LEU A 202 4.44 -5.46 -24.26
C LEU A 202 3.61 -6.54 -24.95
N ASN A 203 2.31 -6.62 -24.65
CA ASN A 203 1.35 -7.56 -25.21
C ASN A 203 0.12 -6.80 -25.71
N PRO A 204 0.25 -5.96 -26.75
CA PRO A 204 -0.84 -5.13 -27.21
C PRO A 204 -1.94 -5.99 -27.85
N ASP A 205 -3.09 -6.09 -27.19
CA ASP A 205 -4.30 -6.68 -27.78
C ASP A 205 -4.83 -5.81 -28.94
N VAL A 206 -4.55 -4.51 -28.90
CA VAL A 206 -4.87 -3.53 -29.95
C VAL A 206 -3.57 -3.01 -30.55
N LYS A 207 -3.38 -3.18 -31.87
CA LYS A 207 -2.13 -2.84 -32.59
C LYS A 207 -1.72 -1.36 -32.53
N HIS A 208 -2.59 -0.47 -32.03
CA HIS A 208 -2.45 1.00 -32.09
C HIS A 208 -2.88 1.70 -30.78
N ILE A 209 -2.30 1.34 -29.63
CA ILE A 209 -2.65 1.93 -28.31
C ILE A 209 -2.41 3.45 -28.22
N ASN A 210 -1.47 4.00 -29.01
CA ASN A 210 -1.09 5.42 -28.99
C ASN A 210 -1.52 6.20 -30.25
N PHE A 211 -2.48 5.72 -31.02
CA PHE A 211 -3.00 6.47 -32.17
C PHE A 211 -4.24 7.29 -31.78
N ILE A 212 -4.30 8.50 -32.35
CA ILE A 212 -5.46 9.40 -32.46
C ILE A 212 -6.74 8.62 -32.78
#